data_AF-A0A3L6G4U4-F1
#
_entry.id   AF-A0A3L6G4U4-F1
#
_cell.length_a   1.000
_cell.length_b   1.000
_cell.length_c   1.000
_cell.angle_alpha   90.00
_cell.angle_beta   90.00
_cell.angle_gamma   90.00
#
_symmetry.space_group_name_H-M   'P 1'
#
loop_
_entity.id
_entity.type
_entity.pdbx_description
1 polymer ?
#
loop_
_entity_poly.entity_id
_entity_poly.type
_entity_poly.pdbx_seq_one_letter_code
_entity_poly.pdbx_strand_id
1 'polypeptide(L)'
;MPAPPSPRSSSRTRTVRVLFGVLVDVVLRFDSLDLYLVWEGEGVIKYGRKLIGATDPHKYEPGTIRGDLGVVVGRNIIHGSDGPETAKDEIALWFEPKELVSYTSNAEKWVYGVN
;
A
#
# COMPACT_ATOMS: atom_id res chain seq x y z
N MET A 1 43.69 5.49 -26.49
CA MET A 1 42.83 5.49 -25.29
C MET A 1 41.51 4.88 -25.66
N PRO A 2 41.03 3.82 -24.98
CA PRO A 2 39.71 3.27 -25.27
C PRO A 2 38.64 4.27 -24.85
N ALA A 3 37.62 4.46 -25.71
CA ALA A 3 36.50 5.34 -25.45
C ALA A 3 35.73 4.88 -24.19
N PRO A 4 35.14 5.81 -23.41
CA PRO A 4 34.28 5.44 -22.29
C PRO A 4 33.12 4.56 -22.78
N PRO A 5 32.71 3.53 -22.02
CA PRO A 5 31.58 2.69 -22.40
C PRO A 5 30.33 3.56 -22.52
N SER A 6 29.60 3.39 -23.63
CA SER A 6 28.31 4.04 -23.81
C SER A 6 27.35 3.66 -22.68
N PRO A 7 26.49 4.58 -22.22
CA PRO A 7 25.47 4.24 -21.23
C PRO A 7 24.60 3.14 -21.83
N ARG A 8 24.67 1.93 -21.25
CA ARG A 8 23.78 0.83 -21.62
C ARG A 8 22.36 1.34 -21.44
N SER A 9 21.59 1.35 -22.53
CA SER A 9 20.16 1.64 -22.46
C SER A 9 19.52 0.55 -21.60
N SER A 10 19.28 0.85 -20.32
CA SER A 10 18.42 -0.01 -19.51
C SER A 10 17.00 0.28 -19.95
N SER A 11 16.55 -0.45 -20.97
CA SER A 11 15.15 -0.58 -21.35
C SER A 11 14.39 -1.23 -20.21
N ARG A 12 14.03 -0.42 -19.22
CA ARG A 12 12.98 -0.76 -18.27
C ARG A 12 12.41 0.57 -17.80
N THR A 13 11.49 1.08 -18.60
CA THR A 13 10.42 1.97 -18.14
C THR A 13 9.75 1.29 -16.96
N ARG A 14 10.30 1.47 -15.75
CA ARG A 14 9.60 1.12 -14.50
C ARG A 14 8.71 2.31 -14.20
N THR A 15 7.67 2.44 -15.01
CA THR A 15 6.46 3.14 -14.58
C THR A 15 5.86 2.22 -13.53
N VAL A 16 6.27 2.38 -12.28
CA VAL A 16 5.56 1.75 -11.19
C VAL A 16 4.33 2.62 -10.96
N ARG A 17 3.19 2.01 -11.24
CA ARG A 17 1.85 2.52 -10.94
C ARG A 17 1.14 1.30 -10.40
N VAL A 18 0.74 1.31 -9.14
CA VAL A 18 -0.50 0.72 -8.60
C VAL A 18 -0.45 0.82 -7.07
N LEU A 19 -1.60 1.16 -6.52
CA LEU A 19 -1.79 2.09 -5.42
C LEU A 19 -2.62 1.37 -4.34
N PHE A 20 -2.23 1.41 -3.07
CA PHE A 20 -2.86 0.60 -2.03
C PHE A 20 -3.66 1.39 -1.01
N GLY A 21 -4.98 1.38 -1.17
CA GLY A 21 -5.99 1.84 -0.20
C GLY A 21 -5.74 1.29 1.19
N VAL A 22 -5.20 2.08 2.12
CA VAL A 22 -5.37 1.82 3.56
C VAL A 22 -6.42 2.79 4.07
N LEU A 23 -7.65 2.32 4.32
CA LEU A 23 -8.63 3.07 5.08
C LEU A 23 -8.19 3.01 6.54
N VAL A 24 -7.93 4.12 7.21
CA VAL A 24 -7.77 4.11 8.68
C VAL A 24 -9.06 4.68 9.26
N ASP A 25 -9.96 3.80 9.71
CA ASP A 25 -11.11 4.19 10.53
C ASP A 25 -10.68 4.18 12.01
N VAL A 26 -10.17 5.31 12.47
CA VAL A 26 -10.12 5.59 13.91
C VAL A 26 -11.45 6.23 14.27
N VAL A 27 -12.40 5.42 14.75
CA VAL A 27 -13.68 5.90 15.30
C VAL A 27 -13.44 6.64 16.63
N LEU A 28 -12.91 7.86 16.56
CA LEU A 28 -13.22 8.88 17.56
C LEU A 28 -14.48 9.55 17.06
N ARG A 29 -15.62 9.26 17.71
CA ARG A 29 -16.93 9.81 17.34
C ARG A 29 -16.97 11.34 17.50
N PHE A 30 -16.45 12.05 16.52
CA PHE A 30 -16.71 13.44 16.19
C PHE A 30 -16.52 13.56 14.67
N ASP A 31 -17.61 13.40 13.92
CA ASP A 31 -17.74 13.69 12.48
C ASP A 31 -16.75 13.00 11.51
N SER A 32 -17.12 11.78 11.07
CA SER A 32 -16.92 11.20 9.72
C SER A 32 -15.65 11.57 8.92
N LEU A 33 -14.45 11.39 9.48
CA LEU A 33 -13.19 11.59 8.76
C LEU A 33 -12.60 10.24 8.33
N ASP A 34 -12.66 9.95 7.04
CA ASP A 34 -12.01 8.80 6.42
C ASP A 34 -10.65 9.21 5.84
N LEU A 35 -9.60 8.46 6.17
CA LEU A 35 -8.28 8.63 5.57
C LEU A 35 -8.06 7.59 4.47
N TYR A 36 -7.79 8.06 3.25
CA TYR A 36 -7.43 7.22 2.12
C TYR A 36 -5.92 7.32 1.86
N LEU A 37 -5.26 6.18 1.82
CA LEU A 37 -3.83 6.07 1.53
C LEU A 37 -3.61 5.19 0.33
N VAL A 38 -2.44 5.34 -0.28
CA VAL A 38 -2.03 4.59 -1.44
C VAL A 38 -0.57 4.18 -1.22
N TRP A 39 -0.32 2.88 -1.04
CA TRP A 39 1.03 2.34 -0.92
C TRP A 39 1.50 1.71 -2.22
N GLU A 40 2.80 1.52 -2.38
CA GLU A 40 3.40 0.87 -3.54
C GLU A 40 4.56 -0.02 -3.06
N GLY A 41 4.74 -1.18 -3.68
CA GLY A 41 5.88 -2.04 -3.44
C GLY A 41 5.65 -3.48 -3.87
N GLU A 42 6.73 -4.26 -3.96
CA GLU A 42 6.64 -5.69 -4.27
C GLU A 42 5.84 -6.45 -3.20
N GLY A 43 4.79 -7.18 -3.62
CA GLY A 43 3.95 -7.99 -2.74
C GLY A 43 3.09 -7.18 -1.75
N VAL A 44 2.95 -5.86 -1.94
CA VAL A 44 2.27 -4.95 -1.01
C VAL A 44 0.82 -5.35 -0.68
N ILE A 45 0.04 -5.96 -1.60
CA ILE A 45 -1.29 -6.52 -1.28
C ILE A 45 -1.16 -7.55 -0.15
N LYS A 46 -0.31 -8.54 -0.39
CA LYS A 46 -0.13 -9.68 0.50
C LYS A 46 0.40 -9.23 1.86
N TYR A 47 1.41 -8.36 1.86
CA TYR A 47 2.00 -7.84 3.09
C TYR A 47 1.07 -6.87 3.81
N GLY A 48 0.34 -6.03 3.09
CA GLY A 48 -0.67 -5.13 3.63
C GLY A 48 -1.80 -5.89 4.31
N ARG A 49 -2.34 -6.93 3.67
CA ARG A 49 -3.35 -7.82 4.27
C ARG A 49 -2.83 -8.54 5.51
N LYS A 50 -1.54 -8.94 5.50
CA LYS A 50 -0.89 -9.54 6.67
C LYS A 50 -0.76 -8.54 7.83
N LEU A 51 -0.41 -7.29 7.53
CA LEU A 51 -0.30 -6.21 8.52
C LEU A 51 -1.68 -5.84 9.11
N ILE A 52 -2.71 -5.80 8.26
CA ILE A 52 -4.09 -5.53 8.67
C ILE A 52 -4.60 -6.60 9.65
N GLY A 53 -4.31 -7.87 9.38
CA GLY A 53 -4.81 -9.00 10.16
C GLY A 53 -6.13 -9.56 9.61
N ALA A 54 -6.61 -10.63 10.24
CA ALA A 54 -7.83 -11.33 9.82
C ALA A 54 -9.07 -10.41 9.85
N THR A 55 -10.11 -10.75 9.10
CA THR A 55 -11.42 -10.06 9.21
C THR A 55 -12.21 -10.53 10.44
N ASP A 56 -12.04 -11.79 10.80
CA ASP A 56 -12.68 -12.39 11.97
C ASP A 56 -11.90 -12.04 13.26
N PRO A 57 -12.53 -11.36 14.24
CA PRO A 57 -11.90 -11.01 15.52
C PRO A 57 -11.41 -12.19 16.34
N HIS A 58 -11.98 -13.37 16.15
CA HIS A 58 -11.51 -14.57 16.83
C HIS A 58 -10.18 -15.10 16.26
N LYS A 59 -9.74 -14.55 15.13
CA LYS A 59 -8.48 -14.88 14.44
C LYS A 59 -7.52 -13.70 14.40
N TYR A 60 -7.71 -12.74 15.29
CA TYR A 60 -6.80 -11.63 15.45
C TYR A 60 -5.50 -12.11 16.06
N GLU A 61 -4.40 -11.75 15.39
CA GLU A 61 -3.05 -12.07 15.84
C GLU A 61 -2.42 -10.80 16.42
N PRO A 62 -1.76 -10.87 17.59
CA PRO A 62 -1.00 -9.74 18.14
C PRO A 62 0.03 -9.20 17.14
N GLY A 63 0.19 -7.88 17.10
CA GLY A 63 1.08 -7.19 16.16
C GLY A 63 0.45 -6.90 14.79
N THR A 64 -0.82 -7.30 14.58
CA THR A 64 -1.62 -6.84 13.44
C THR A 64 -2.48 -5.65 13.86
N ILE A 65 -2.81 -4.77 12.90
CA ILE A 65 -3.60 -3.55 13.19
C ILE A 65 -4.92 -3.90 13.88
N ARG A 66 -5.65 -4.90 13.35
CA ARG A 66 -6.92 -5.34 13.94
C ARG A 66 -6.73 -6.07 15.26
N GLY A 67 -5.64 -6.84 15.44
CA GLY A 67 -5.39 -7.52 16.70
C GLY A 67 -5.03 -6.59 17.85
N ASP A 68 -4.32 -5.50 17.56
CA ASP A 68 -3.88 -4.57 18.60
C ASP A 68 -4.91 -3.47 18.89
N LEU A 69 -5.75 -3.11 17.90
CA LEU A 69 -6.66 -1.96 18.00
C LEU A 69 -8.15 -2.33 17.83
N GLY A 70 -8.47 -3.51 17.33
CA GLY A 70 -9.85 -3.96 17.10
C GLY A 70 -10.48 -4.57 18.35
N VAL A 71 -11.70 -4.14 18.69
CA VAL A 71 -12.42 -4.60 19.91
C VAL A 71 -13.70 -5.38 19.59
N VAL A 72 -14.43 -5.02 18.52
CA VAL A 72 -15.76 -5.59 18.21
C VAL A 72 -15.89 -5.90 16.72
N VAL A 73 -16.49 -7.05 16.39
CA VAL A 73 -16.86 -7.44 15.02
C VAL A 73 -17.71 -6.34 14.37
N GLY A 74 -17.38 -5.93 13.15
CA GLY A 74 -18.19 -4.98 12.36
C GLY A 74 -17.85 -3.50 12.54
N ARG A 75 -16.92 -3.17 13.46
CA ARG A 75 -16.23 -1.87 13.47
C ARG A 75 -14.83 -2.04 12.91
N ASN A 76 -14.77 -2.17 11.59
CA ASN A 76 -13.52 -2.44 10.90
C ASN A 76 -12.71 -1.14 10.79
N ILE A 77 -11.79 -0.97 11.73
CA ILE A 77 -10.87 0.16 11.81
C ILE A 77 -9.96 0.32 10.57
N ILE A 78 -9.96 -0.65 9.66
CA ILE A 78 -9.12 -0.64 8.47
C ILE A 78 -9.65 -1.50 7.33
N HIS A 79 -9.54 -0.98 6.11
CA HIS A 79 -9.76 -1.67 4.84
C HIS A 79 -8.46 -1.77 4.05
N GLY A 80 -8.33 -2.84 3.27
CA GLY A 80 -7.27 -2.99 2.28
C GLY A 80 -7.66 -4.03 1.24
N SER A 81 -7.37 -3.71 -0.03
CA SER A 81 -7.73 -4.50 -1.20
C SER A 81 -7.24 -5.95 -1.08
N ASP A 82 -8.02 -6.88 -1.63
CA ASP A 82 -7.75 -8.32 -1.57
C ASP A 82 -6.98 -8.86 -2.78
N GLY A 83 -6.86 -8.08 -3.87
CA GLY A 83 -6.16 -8.48 -5.08
C GLY A 83 -5.78 -7.31 -6.00
N PRO A 84 -5.02 -7.58 -7.09
CA PRO A 84 -4.57 -6.53 -8.01
C PRO A 84 -5.70 -5.86 -8.78
N GLU A 85 -6.68 -6.64 -9.25
CA GLU A 85 -7.82 -6.12 -10.02
C GLU A 85 -8.73 -5.26 -9.14
N THR A 86 -9.06 -5.73 -7.93
CA THR A 86 -9.87 -4.97 -6.97
C THR A 86 -9.15 -3.71 -6.50
N ALA A 87 -7.83 -3.77 -6.27
CA ALA A 87 -7.04 -2.58 -5.99
C ALA A 87 -7.18 -1.54 -7.12
N LYS A 88 -7.00 -1.96 -8.39
CA LYS A 88 -7.13 -1.07 -9.55
C LYS A 88 -8.46 -0.31 -9.57
N ASP A 89 -9.56 -1.02 -9.33
CA ASP A 89 -10.91 -0.43 -9.34
C ASP A 89 -11.12 0.49 -8.14
N GLU A 90 -10.69 0.10 -6.93
CA GLU A 90 -10.80 0.92 -5.72
C GLU A 90 -10.02 2.23 -5.84
N ILE A 91 -8.81 2.20 -6.39
CA ILE A 91 -8.00 3.40 -6.60
C ILE A 91 -8.72 4.36 -7.53
N ALA A 92 -9.24 3.86 -8.66
CA ALA A 92 -9.93 4.68 -9.64
C ALA A 92 -11.25 5.25 -9.10
N LEU A 93 -11.83 4.60 -8.08
CA LEU A 93 -13.01 5.08 -7.37
C LEU A 93 -12.68 6.24 -6.42
N TRP A 94 -11.56 6.15 -5.68
CA TRP A 94 -11.23 7.09 -4.61
C TRP A 94 -10.29 8.24 -4.99
N PHE A 95 -9.54 8.11 -6.09
CA PHE A 95 -8.52 9.08 -6.47
C PHE A 95 -8.59 9.47 -7.95
N GLU A 96 -8.43 10.77 -8.21
CA GLU A 96 -8.14 11.28 -9.54
C GLU A 96 -6.65 11.02 -9.89
N PRO A 97 -6.31 10.78 -11.18
CA PRO A 97 -4.92 10.48 -11.56
C PRO A 97 -3.87 11.53 -11.17
N LYS A 98 -4.28 12.79 -10.96
CA LYS A 98 -3.39 13.89 -10.53
C LYS A 98 -3.09 13.89 -9.03
N GLU A 99 -3.88 13.19 -8.22
CA GLU A 99 -3.67 13.08 -6.76
C GLU A 99 -2.60 12.03 -6.44
N LEU A 100 -2.26 11.20 -7.43
CA LEU A 100 -1.25 10.17 -7.32
C LEU A 100 0.13 10.76 -7.59
N VAL A 101 0.97 10.76 -6.56
CA VAL A 101 2.31 11.33 -6.61
C VAL A 101 3.32 10.29 -7.08
N SER A 102 4.08 10.61 -8.11
CA SER A 102 5.24 9.82 -8.55
C SER A 102 6.52 10.44 -7.97
N TYR A 103 7.29 9.64 -7.24
CA TYR A 103 8.60 10.01 -6.72
C TYR A 103 9.48 8.77 -6.59
N THR A 104 10.79 8.96 -6.52
CA THR A 104 11.75 7.88 -6.24
C THR A 104 12.22 7.99 -4.80
N SER A 105 12.10 6.90 -4.04
CA SER A 105 12.56 6.88 -2.65
C SER A 105 14.07 6.73 -2.58
N ASN A 106 14.75 7.59 -1.82
CA ASN A 106 16.18 7.46 -1.55
C ASN A 106 16.55 6.13 -0.86
N ALA A 107 15.57 5.51 -0.19
CA ALA A 107 15.74 4.24 0.50
C ALA A 107 15.57 3.01 -0.42
N GLU A 108 15.05 3.19 -1.65
CA GLU A 108 14.71 2.08 -2.56
C GLU A 108 15.88 1.10 -2.77
N LYS A 109 17.10 1.64 -2.92
CA LYS A 109 18.34 0.84 -3.07
C LYS A 109 18.61 -0.11 -1.91
N TRP A 110 18.26 0.29 -0.70
CA TRP A 110 18.48 -0.50 0.52
C TRP A 110 17.35 -1.50 0.76
N VAL A 111 16.14 -1.18 0.31
CA VAL A 111 14.96 -2.03 0.46
C VAL A 111 14.96 -3.18 -0.55
N TYR A 112 15.28 -2.89 -1.82
CA TYR A 112 15.25 -3.88 -2.90
C TYR A 112 16.64 -4.42 -3.29
N GLY A 113 17.72 -3.92 -2.68
CA GLY A 113 19.05 -4.50 -2.80
C GLY A 113 19.67 -4.47 -4.20
N VAL A 114 19.26 -3.52 -5.06
CA VAL A 114 19.88 -3.35 -6.38
C VAL A 114 21.22 -2.63 -6.21
N ASN A 115 22.29 -3.42 -6.06
CA ASN A 115 23.68 -3.00 -6.26
C ASN A 115 24.08 -3.20 -7.72
#